data_AF-A0A0A2MN14-F1
#
_entry.id   AF-A0A0A2MN14-F1
#
_cell.length_a   1.000
_cell.length_b   1.000
_cell.length_c   1.000
_cell.angle_alpha   90.00
_cell.angle_beta   90.00
_cell.angle_gamma   90.00
#
_symmetry.space_group_name_H-M   'P 1'
#
loop_
_entity.id
_entity.type
_entity.pdbx_description
1 polymer ?
#
loop_
_entity_poly.entity_id
_entity_poly.type
_entity_poly.pdbx_seq_one_letter_code
_entity_poly.pdbx_strand_id
1 'polypeptide(L)' 'MKQLVININDNKLSFFLELIKNFDFITVEDTADWYLSLSDKQKQSIERGLDDVKNGNVISHSEVMQSVKAKIQSLKDR' A
#
# COMPACT_ATOMS: atom_id res chain seq x y z
N MET A 1 -22.96 -34.81 -0.19
CA MET A 1 -22.13 -33.59 -0.26
C MET A 1 -22.73 -32.65 -1.28
N LYS A 2 -22.73 -31.34 -1.04
CA LYS A 2 -23.21 -30.34 -2.01
C LYS A 2 -21.98 -29.65 -2.62
N GLN A 3 -21.89 -29.57 -3.95
CA GLN A 3 -20.80 -28.93 -4.68
C GLN A 3 -21.39 -27.99 -5.73
N LEU A 4 -20.78 -26.83 -5.92
CA LEU A 4 -21.05 -25.92 -7.03
C LEU A 4 -19.81 -25.89 -7.93
N VAL A 5 -19.96 -26.30 -9.18
CA VAL A 5 -18.90 -26.25 -10.19
C VAL A 5 -19.33 -25.25 -11.25
N ILE A 6 -18.51 -24.23 -11.51
CA ILE A 6 -18.79 -23.20 -12.51
C ILE A 6 -17.71 -23.29 -13.59
N ASN A 7 -18.10 -23.68 -14.80
CA ASN A 7 -17.21 -23.74 -15.96
C ASN A 7 -17.40 -22.46 -16.79
N ILE A 8 -16.33 -21.70 -16.96
CA ILE A 8 -16.36 -20.42 -17.67
C ILE A 8 -15.23 -20.45 -18.71
N ASN A 9 -15.56 -20.05 -19.94
CA ASN A 9 -14.55 -19.88 -20.98
C ASN A 9 -13.69 -18.64 -20.69
N ASP A 10 -12.39 -18.70 -20.98
CA ASP A 10 -11.43 -17.61 -20.70
C ASP A 10 -11.90 -16.25 -21.24
N ASN A 11 -12.49 -16.22 -22.44
CA ASN A 11 -13.00 -14.99 -23.07
C ASN A 11 -14.22 -14.36 -22.35
N LYS A 12 -14.78 -15.03 -21.35
CA LYS A 12 -15.90 -14.55 -20.51
C LYS A 12 -15.52 -14.38 -19.04
N LEU A 13 -14.30 -14.74 -18.66
CA LEU A 13 -13.86 -14.70 -17.26
C LEU A 13 -13.92 -13.29 -16.68
N SER A 14 -13.40 -12.29 -17.40
CA SER A 14 -13.40 -10.89 -16.94
C SER A 14 -14.81 -10.36 -16.69
N PHE A 15 -15.72 -10.58 -17.64
CA PHE A 15 -17.12 -10.20 -17.53
C PHE A 15 -17.82 -10.90 -16.35
N PHE A 16 -17.56 -12.20 -16.18
CA PHE A 16 -18.10 -12.94 -15.03
C PHE A 16 -17.58 -12.39 -13.70
N LEU A 17 -16.28 -12.07 -13.60
CA LEU A 17 -15.69 -11.46 -12.40
C LEU A 17 -16.32 -10.10 -12.08
N GLU A 18 -16.61 -9.28 -13.09
CA GLU A 18 -17.36 -8.02 -12.90
C GLU A 18 -18.77 -8.26 -12.39
N LEU A 19 -19.49 -9.23 -12.95
CA LEU A 19 -20.85 -9.56 -12.50
C LEU A 19 -20.86 -9.97 -11.04
N ILE A 20 -19.95 -10.86 -10.62
CA ILE A 20 -19.97 -11.37 -9.25
C ILE A 20 -19.55 -10.34 -8.21
N LYS A 21 -18.74 -9.34 -8.59
CA LYS A 21 -18.38 -8.20 -7.72
C LYS A 21 -19.58 -7.33 -7.32
N ASN A 22 -20.71 -7.44 -8.04
CA ASN A 22 -21.94 -6.72 -7.68
C ASN A 22 -22.76 -7.43 -6.59
N PHE A 23 -22.43 -8.67 -6.24
CA PHE A 23 -23.10 -9.36 -5.14
C PHE A 23 -22.49 -8.95 -3.80
N ASP A 24 -23.35 -8.53 -2.87
CA ASP A 24 -23.00 -8.10 -1.52
C ASP A 24 -22.46 -9.23 -0.62
N PHE A 25 -22.68 -10.49 -1.00
CA PHE A 25 -22.18 -11.67 -0.31
C PHE A 25 -20.90 -12.26 -0.91
N ILE A 26 -20.29 -11.61 -1.92
CA ILE A 26 -19.06 -12.07 -2.57
C ILE A 26 -17.94 -11.04 -2.40
N THR A 27 -16.80 -11.48 -1.89
CA THR A 27 -15.55 -10.70 -1.89
C THR A 27 -14.57 -11.33 -2.87
N VAL A 28 -14.08 -10.54 -3.83
CA VAL A 28 -13.01 -10.94 -4.74
C VAL A 28 -11.72 -10.35 -4.19
N GLU A 29 -10.93 -11.16 -3.50
CA GLU A 29 -9.61 -10.75 -3.03
C GLU A 29 -8.59 -10.94 -4.14
N ASP A 30 -7.88 -9.87 -4.49
CA ASP A 30 -6.71 -9.96 -5.35
C ASP A 30 -5.55 -10.45 -4.48
N THR A 31 -5.16 -11.71 -4.63
CA THR A 31 -4.08 -12.31 -3.83
C THR A 31 -2.69 -11.89 -4.27
N ALA A 32 -2.59 -10.94 -5.22
CA ALA A 32 -1.32 -10.39 -5.62
C ALA A 32 -0.72 -9.56 -4.47
N ASP A 33 0.55 -9.81 -4.15
CA ASP A 33 1.30 -9.00 -3.18
C ASP A 33 1.17 -7.52 -3.57
N TRP A 34 0.74 -6.67 -2.62
CA TRP A 34 0.58 -5.23 -2.84
C TRP A 34 1.86 -4.59 -3.39
N TYR A 35 3.03 -5.15 -3.10
CA TYR A 35 4.31 -4.71 -3.63
C TYR A 35 4.34 -4.76 -5.18
N LEU A 36 3.64 -5.71 -5.80
CA LEU A 36 3.56 -5.83 -7.25
C LEU A 36 2.77 -4.68 -7.89
N SER A 37 1.83 -4.09 -7.14
CA SER A 37 1.03 -2.94 -7.60
C SER A 37 1.79 -1.61 -7.61
N LEU A 38 2.97 -1.56 -6.98
CA LEU A 38 3.75 -0.33 -6.86
C LEU A 38 4.52 0.00 -8.15
N SER A 39 4.57 1.29 -8.47
CA SER A 39 5.50 1.81 -9.47
C SER A 39 6.95 1.67 -9.03
N ASP A 40 7.88 1.69 -9.99
CA ASP A 40 9.32 1.60 -9.70
C ASP A 40 9.79 2.73 -8.77
N LYS A 41 9.23 3.94 -8.91
CA LYS A 41 9.54 5.07 -8.01
C LYS A 41 9.12 4.80 -6.56
N GLN A 42 7.97 4.16 -6.36
CA GLN A 42 7.50 3.79 -5.03
C GLN A 42 8.37 2.69 -4.42
N LYS A 43 8.72 1.67 -5.21
CA LYS A 43 9.64 0.60 -4.79
C LYS A 43 11.00 1.16 -4.39
N GLN A 44 11.61 2.02 -5.22
CA GLN A 44 12.85 2.72 -4.91
C GLN A 44 12.77 3.62 -3.67
N SER A 45 11.60 4.21 -3.40
CA SER A 45 11.40 4.99 -2.17
C SER A 45 11.39 4.10 -0.92
N ILE A 46 10.80 2.90 -1.01
CA ILE A 46 10.80 1.92 0.07
C ILE A 46 12.21 1.40 0.32
N GLU A 47 12.93 1.02 -0.74
CA GLU A 47 14.32 0.54 -0.65
C GLU A 47 15.23 1.57 0.04
N ARG A 48 15.14 2.85 -0.36
CA ARG A 48 15.88 3.93 0.32
C ARG A 48 15.53 4.06 1.79
N GLY A 49 14.25 3.98 2.15
CA GLY A 49 13.82 4.02 3.54
C GLY A 49 14.37 2.86 4.37
N LEU A 50 14.42 1.65 3.79
CA LEU A 50 15.03 0.48 4.44
C LEU A 50 16.54 0.65 4.64
N ASP A 51 17.24 1.19 3.64
CA ASP A 51 18.67 1.49 3.74
C ASP A 51 18.95 2.57 4.79
N ASP A 52 18.10 3.60 4.90
CA ASP A 52 18.24 4.63 5.91
C ASP A 52 18.08 4.06 7.33
N VAL A 53 17.12 3.15 7.53
CA VAL A 53 16.96 2.43 8.80
C VAL A 53 18.20 1.58 9.10
N LYS A 54 18.69 0.83 8.11
CA LYS A 54 19.85 -0.07 8.26
C LYS A 54 21.13 0.69 8.59
N ASN A 55 21.33 1.85 7.97
CA ASN A 55 22.53 2.67 8.15
C ASN A 55 22.43 3.63 9.34
N GLY A 56 21.29 3.65 10.05
CA GLY A 56 21.08 4.57 11.17
C GLY A 56 20.86 6.02 10.73
N ASN A 57 20.51 6.27 9.47
CA ASN A 57 20.10 7.57 8.93
C ASN A 57 18.66 7.92 9.34
N VAL A 58 18.32 7.66 10.60
CA VAL A 58 17.01 7.90 11.18
C VAL A 58 17.18 8.82 12.39
N ILE A 59 16.20 9.68 12.60
CA ILE A 59 16.13 10.52 13.79
C ILE A 59 14.95 10.07 14.65
N SER A 60 15.10 10.19 15.96
CA SER A 60 14.03 9.81 16.88
C SER A 60 12.85 10.78 16.78
N HIS A 61 11.67 10.29 17.14
CA HIS A 61 10.46 11.12 17.17
C HIS A 61 10.62 12.34 18.08
N SER A 62 11.32 12.22 19.21
CA SER A 62 11.59 13.34 20.11
C SER A 62 12.48 14.40 19.46
N GLU A 63 13.52 14.00 18.72
CA GLU A 63 14.39 14.92 17.97
C GLU A 63 13.62 15.66 16.87
N VAL A 64 12.73 14.96 16.15
CA VAL A 64 11.83 15.58 15.16
C VAL A 64 10.97 16.64 15.83
N MET A 65 10.32 16.31 16.94
CA MET A 65 9.43 17.22 17.66
C MET A 65 10.17 18.47 18.16
N GLN A 66 11.39 18.30 18.67
CA GLN A 66 12.23 19.44 19.08
C GLN A 66 12.61 20.33 17.89
N SER A 67 13.02 19.72 16.77
CA SER A 67 13.40 20.43 15.53
C SER A 67 12.22 21.24 14.96
N VAL A 68 11.03 20.64 14.95
CA VAL A 68 9.79 21.30 14.51
C VAL A 68 9.43 22.46 15.45
N LYS A 69 9.50 22.25 16.78
CA LYS A 69 9.24 23.30 17.76
C LYS A 69 10.20 24.49 17.60
N ALA A 70 11.49 24.22 17.43
CA ALA A 70 12.50 25.24 17.20
C ALA A 70 12.22 26.04 15.90
N LYS A 71 11.84 25.34 14.83
CA LYS A 71 11.47 25.98 13.56
C LYS A 71 10.26 26.91 13.73
N ILE A 72 9.20 26.46 14.40
CA ILE A 72 8.00 27.26 14.63
C ILE A 72 8.34 28.51 15.46
N GLN A 73 9.16 28.39 16.50
CA GLN A 73 9.57 29.53 17.32
C GLN A 73 10.34 30.57 16.48
N SER A 74 11.29 30.13 15.65
CA SER A 74 12.06 31.04 14.76
C SER A 74 11.21 31.82 13.76
N LEU A 75 10.02 31.32 13.43
CA LEU A 75 9.07 32.00 12.54
C LEU A 75 8.18 32.99 13.28
N LYS A 76 7.99 32.83 14.59
CA LYS A 76 7.23 33.76 15.44
C LYS A 76 8.05 34.96 15.88
N ASP A 77 9.38 34.80 15.97
CA ASP A 77 10.30 35.85 16.40
C ASP A 77 10.76 36.76 15.23
N ARG A 78 10.14 36.62 14.04
CA ARG A 78 10.34 37.46 12.85
C ARG A 78 9.16 38.39 12.63
#